data_AF-A0A7V1Z4J2-F1
#
_entry.id   AF-A0A7V1Z4J2-F1
#
_cell.length_a   1.000
_cell.length_b   1.000
_cell.length_c   1.000
_cell.angle_alpha   90.00
_cell.angle_beta   90.00
_cell.angle_gamma   90.00
#
_symmetry.space_group_name_H-M   'P 1'
#
loop_
_entity.id
_entity.type
_entity.pdbx_description
1 polymer ?
#
loop_
_entity_poly.entity_id
_entity_poly.type
_entity_poly.pdbx_seq_one_letter_code
_entity_poly.pdbx_strand_id
1 'polypeptide(L)'
;MVLKLDRQRMLANAAQADTLELLDRVTVLREHLEPQAVEIAEAELARRGITPDEIESHGRHWRHRVLRDERGMVWNCCLCGRAAVAEELDWYRWLGLIPLFHRRYRYCETHWRQRHPEQADQEFLA
;
A
#
# COMPACT_ATOMS: atom_id res chain seq x y z
N MET A 1 -22.35 -15.00 2.91
CA MET A 1 -22.66 -14.54 1.54
C MET A 1 -21.34 -14.36 0.83
N VAL A 2 -20.95 -15.28 -0.05
CA VAL A 2 -19.68 -15.18 -0.80
C VAL A 2 -19.93 -14.14 -1.89
N LEU A 3 -19.27 -12.98 -1.82
CA LEU A 3 -19.24 -12.05 -2.95
C LEU A 3 -18.67 -12.84 -4.13
N LYS A 4 -19.48 -13.09 -5.16
CA LYS A 4 -18.98 -13.63 -6.43
C LYS A 4 -17.93 -12.65 -6.92
N LEU A 5 -16.68 -13.07 -6.84
CA LEU A 5 -15.53 -12.33 -7.30
C LEU A 5 -15.70 -12.10 -8.81
N ASP A 6 -16.04 -10.87 -9.19
CA ASP A 6 -16.22 -10.53 -10.58
C ASP A 6 -14.84 -10.37 -11.23
N ARG A 7 -14.38 -11.45 -11.86
CA ARG A 7 -13.10 -11.49 -12.58
C ARG A 7 -12.95 -10.32 -13.57
N GLN A 8 -14.05 -9.85 -14.18
CA GLN A 8 -14.00 -8.71 -15.09
C GLN A 8 -13.66 -7.42 -14.35
N ARG A 9 -14.21 -7.24 -13.14
CA ARG A 9 -13.87 -6.09 -12.30
C ARG A 9 -12.41 -6.11 -11.85
N MET A 10 -11.86 -7.28 -11.55
CA MET A 10 -10.43 -7.42 -11.19
C MET A 10 -9.52 -7.08 -12.36
N LEU A 11 -9.84 -7.57 -13.57
CA LEU A 11 -9.12 -7.25 -14.80
C LEU A 11 -9.19 -5.74 -15.11
N ALA A 12 -10.36 -5.13 -14.99
CA ALA A 12 -10.53 -3.69 -15.19
C ALA A 12 -9.73 -2.86 -14.17
N ASN A 13 -9.78 -3.25 -12.90
CA ASN A 13 -9.00 -2.61 -11.84
C ASN A 13 -7.50 -2.76 -12.07
N ALA A 14 -7.04 -3.93 -12.53
CA ALA A 14 -5.64 -4.13 -12.85
C ALA A 14 -5.20 -3.27 -14.05
N ALA A 15 -6.01 -3.23 -15.10
CA ALA A 15 -5.73 -2.42 -16.28
C ALA A 15 -5.70 -0.90 -15.98
N GLN A 16 -6.53 -0.43 -15.06
CA GLN A 16 -6.60 0.99 -14.66
C GLN A 16 -5.56 1.39 -13.62
N ALA A 17 -5.04 0.44 -12.83
CA ALA A 17 -4.06 0.73 -11.79
C ALA A 17 -2.72 1.17 -12.37
N ASP A 18 -2.05 2.08 -11.66
CA ASP A 18 -0.69 2.49 -11.98
C ASP A 18 0.30 1.32 -11.82
N THR A 19 1.39 1.34 -12.58
CA THR A 19 2.40 0.25 -12.53
C THR A 19 3.01 0.11 -11.14
N LEU A 20 3.30 1.23 -10.46
CA LEU A 20 3.81 1.21 -9.09
C LEU A 20 2.79 0.65 -8.09
N GLU A 21 1.50 0.95 -8.29
CA GLU A 21 0.45 0.41 -7.43
C GLU A 21 0.28 -1.10 -7.62
N LEU A 22 0.37 -1.59 -8.86
CA LEU A 22 0.38 -3.03 -9.14
C LEU A 22 1.61 -3.72 -8.54
N LEU A 23 2.78 -3.09 -8.64
CA LEU A 23 4.01 -3.59 -8.02
C LEU A 23 3.85 -3.71 -6.50
N ASP A 24 3.39 -2.67 -5.82
CA ASP A 24 3.12 -2.70 -4.37
C ASP A 24 2.15 -3.82 -3.99
N ARG A 25 1.11 -4.03 -4.81
CA ARG A 25 0.11 -5.08 -4.62
C ARG A 25 0.69 -6.48 -4.69
N VAL A 26 1.53 -6.78 -5.69
CA VAL A 26 2.08 -8.13 -5.88
C VAL A 26 3.30 -8.44 -5.02
N THR A 27 4.00 -7.41 -4.51
CA THR A 27 5.21 -7.58 -3.68
C THR A 27 4.94 -7.38 -2.19
N VAL A 28 4.38 -6.23 -1.82
CA VAL A 28 4.28 -5.80 -0.42
C VAL A 28 2.93 -6.22 0.17
N LEU A 29 1.86 -6.01 -0.59
CA LEU A 29 0.50 -6.26 -0.15
C LEU A 29 -0.04 -7.61 -0.65
N ARG A 30 0.84 -8.53 -1.07
CA ARG A 30 0.47 -9.84 -1.61
C ARG A 30 -0.46 -10.62 -0.68
N GLU A 31 -0.24 -10.51 0.63
CA GLU A 31 -1.05 -11.17 1.67
C GLU A 31 -2.49 -10.64 1.76
N HIS A 32 -2.76 -9.44 1.23
CA HIS A 32 -4.10 -8.84 1.18
C HIS A 32 -4.88 -9.26 -0.07
N LEU A 33 -4.25 -10.02 -0.97
CA LEU A 33 -4.82 -10.39 -2.25
C LEU A 33 -5.19 -11.87 -2.26
N GLU A 34 -6.32 -12.17 -2.89
CA GLU A 34 -6.62 -13.55 -3.26
C GLU A 34 -5.63 -14.02 -4.34
N PRO A 35 -5.28 -15.31 -4.37
CA PRO A 35 -4.30 -15.84 -5.32
C PRO A 35 -4.58 -15.48 -6.78
N GLN A 36 -5.86 -15.53 -7.19
CA GLN A 36 -6.28 -15.14 -8.54
C GLN A 36 -6.05 -13.65 -8.84
N ALA A 37 -6.14 -12.78 -7.83
CA ALA A 37 -5.86 -11.36 -7.99
C ALA A 37 -4.37 -11.12 -8.28
N VAL A 38 -3.51 -11.89 -7.61
CA VAL A 38 -2.05 -11.83 -7.80
C VAL A 38 -1.70 -12.25 -9.23
N GLU A 39 -2.24 -13.36 -9.71
CA GLU A 39 -2.01 -13.83 -11.08
C GLU A 39 -2.44 -12.79 -12.14
N ILE A 40 -3.60 -12.15 -11.95
CA ILE A 40 -4.08 -11.09 -12.84
C ILE A 40 -3.13 -9.88 -12.84
N ALA A 41 -2.67 -9.46 -11.66
CA ALA A 41 -1.77 -8.32 -11.52
C ALA A 41 -0.37 -8.61 -12.09
N GLU A 42 0.18 -9.81 -11.87
CA GLU A 42 1.46 -10.24 -12.44
C GLU A 42 1.38 -10.34 -13.97
N ALA A 43 0.28 -10.85 -14.53
CA ALA A 43 0.06 -10.88 -15.97
C ALA A 43 -0.04 -9.47 -16.58
N GLU A 44 -0.68 -8.54 -15.89
CA GLU A 44 -0.76 -7.14 -16.32
C GLU A 44 0.61 -6.44 -16.24
N LEU A 45 1.41 -6.70 -15.20
CA LEU A 45 2.79 -6.20 -15.09
C LEU A 45 3.67 -6.75 -16.22
N ALA A 46 3.57 -8.05 -16.51
CA ALA A 46 4.28 -8.66 -17.63
C ALA A 46 3.89 -8.03 -18.98
N ARG A 47 2.59 -7.73 -19.18
CA ARG A 47 2.09 -7.02 -20.37
C ARG A 47 2.68 -5.61 -20.49
N ARG A 48 3.02 -4.96 -19.37
CA ARG A 48 3.69 -3.65 -19.32
C ARG A 48 5.21 -3.74 -19.46
N GLY A 49 5.76 -4.94 -19.66
CA GLY A 49 7.20 -5.18 -19.81
C GLY A 49 7.97 -5.24 -18.50
N ILE A 50 7.28 -5.30 -17.35
CA ILE A 50 7.93 -5.44 -16.04
C ILE A 50 8.33 -6.91 -15.85
N THR A 51 9.59 -7.12 -15.53
CA THR A 51 10.20 -8.43 -15.36
C THR A 51 10.03 -8.99 -13.94
N PRO A 52 10.08 -10.32 -13.76
CA PRO A 52 10.11 -10.91 -12.42
C PRO A 52 11.24 -10.38 -11.54
N ASP A 53 12.41 -10.07 -12.13
CA ASP A 53 13.56 -9.52 -11.39
C ASP A 53 13.27 -8.11 -10.86
N GLU A 54 12.56 -7.26 -11.62
CA GLU A 54 12.12 -5.94 -11.18
C GLU A 54 11.08 -6.04 -10.06
N ILE A 55 10.14 -7.00 -10.18
CA ILE A 55 9.15 -7.29 -9.13
C ILE A 55 9.88 -7.69 -7.84
N GLU A 56 10.84 -8.61 -7.93
CA GLU A 56 11.58 -9.08 -6.75
C GLU A 56 12.43 -7.95 -6.14
N SER A 57 13.10 -7.17 -6.99
CA SER A 57 13.89 -6.00 -6.58
C SER A 57 13.04 -4.99 -5.82
N HIS A 58 11.84 -4.68 -6.34
CA HIS A 58 10.88 -3.81 -5.67
C HIS A 58 10.46 -4.40 -4.31
N GLY A 59 10.15 -5.69 -4.26
CA GLY A 59 9.83 -6.37 -3.00
C GLY A 59 10.96 -6.28 -1.95
N ARG A 60 12.22 -6.49 -2.36
CA ARG A 60 13.38 -6.35 -1.47
C ARG A 60 13.55 -4.91 -0.98
N HIS A 61 13.36 -3.93 -1.84
CA HIS A 61 13.47 -2.51 -1.51
C HIS A 61 12.49 -2.12 -0.39
N TRP A 62 11.25 -2.61 -0.45
CA TRP A 62 10.20 -2.26 0.51
C TRP A 62 10.16 -3.13 1.75
N ARG A 63 10.75 -4.34 1.72
CA ARG A 63 10.59 -5.35 2.78
C ARG A 63 10.85 -4.84 4.20
N HIS A 64 11.86 -3.98 4.37
CA HIS A 64 12.28 -3.43 5.66
C HIS A 64 11.67 -2.05 5.96
N ARG A 65 11.08 -1.38 4.96
CA ARG A 65 10.57 0.00 5.09
C ARG A 65 9.09 0.06 5.46
N VAL A 66 8.38 -1.05 5.32
CA VAL A 66 6.92 -1.11 5.51
C VAL A 66 6.59 -1.58 6.91
N LEU A 67 5.57 -0.96 7.49
CA LEU A 67 5.06 -1.34 8.80
C LEU A 67 4.28 -2.64 8.69
N ARG A 68 4.62 -3.59 9.57
CA ARG A 68 3.94 -4.89 9.68
C ARG A 68 3.30 -5.04 11.05
N ASP A 69 2.23 -5.83 11.11
CA ASP A 69 1.64 -6.27 12.36
C ASP A 69 2.43 -7.46 12.95
N GLU A 70 2.04 -7.89 14.15
CA GLU A 70 2.65 -9.03 14.86
C GLU A 70 2.50 -10.37 14.10
N ARG A 71 1.61 -10.43 13.12
CA ARG A 71 1.35 -11.60 12.26
C ARG A 71 2.13 -11.53 10.95
N GLY A 72 2.87 -10.44 10.70
CA GLY A 72 3.62 -10.18 9.49
C GLY A 72 2.87 -9.45 8.38
N MET A 73 1.58 -9.14 8.57
CA MET A 73 0.76 -8.45 7.57
C MET A 73 1.13 -6.97 7.49
N VAL A 74 1.27 -6.46 6.26
CA VAL A 74 1.60 -5.05 6.03
C VAL A 74 0.42 -4.15 6.35
N TRP A 75 0.65 -3.06 7.07
CA TRP A 75 -0.36 -2.04 7.27
C TRP A 75 -0.57 -1.19 6.02
N ASN A 76 -1.82 -0.79 5.78
CA ASN A 76 -2.18 0.11 4.70
C ASN A 76 -2.28 1.56 5.18
N CYS A 77 -1.98 2.49 4.28
CA CYS A 77 -2.18 3.91 4.45
C CYS A 77 -3.66 4.21 4.62
N CYS A 78 -4.00 5.01 5.62
CA CYS A 78 -5.38 5.40 5.92
C CYS A 78 -6.04 6.25 4.80
N LEU A 79 -5.25 6.81 3.88
CA LEU A 79 -5.72 7.75 2.85
C LEU A 79 -5.85 7.12 1.46
N CYS A 80 -4.96 6.22 1.05
CA CYS A 80 -4.99 5.61 -0.29
C CYS A 80 -4.88 4.08 -0.33
N GLY A 81 -4.70 3.41 0.81
CA GLY A 81 -4.58 1.95 0.83
C GLY A 81 -3.23 1.38 0.37
N ARG A 82 -2.25 2.21 -0.02
CA ARG A 82 -0.86 1.77 -0.29
C ARG A 82 -0.16 1.31 1.00
N ALA A 83 0.95 0.59 0.89
CA ALA A 83 1.72 0.16 2.05
C ALA A 83 2.13 1.35 2.93
N ALA A 84 1.92 1.22 4.24
CA ALA A 84 2.28 2.21 5.22
C ALA A 84 3.76 2.06 5.62
N VAL A 85 4.44 3.19 5.73
CA VAL A 85 5.86 3.29 6.11
C VAL A 85 6.07 4.05 7.42
N ALA A 86 5.06 4.82 7.84
CA ALA A 86 5.10 5.60 9.07
C ALA A 86 3.79 5.52 9.85
N GLU A 87 3.91 5.54 11.17
CA GLU A 87 2.80 5.57 12.13
C GLU A 87 2.90 6.83 12.96
N GLU A 88 1.77 7.49 13.16
CA GLU A 88 1.66 8.75 13.88
C GLU A 88 0.51 8.74 14.86
N LEU A 89 0.69 9.39 16.00
CA LEU A 89 -0.38 9.63 16.95
C LEU A 89 -0.96 11.02 16.69
N ASP A 90 -2.18 11.07 16.16
CA ASP A 90 -2.86 12.33 15.89
C ASP A 90 -4.25 12.34 16.54
N TRP A 91 -4.79 13.54 16.73
CA TRP A 91 -6.12 13.72 17.27
C TRP A 91 -7.17 13.33 16.22
N TYR A 92 -8.02 12.37 16.55
CA TYR A 92 -9.27 12.17 15.83
C TYR A 92 -10.18 13.38 16.04
N ARG A 93 -10.45 14.12 14.97
CA ARG A 93 -11.31 15.30 14.99
C ARG A 93 -12.69 14.96 14.44
N TRP A 94 -13.73 15.10 15.25
CA TRP A 94 -15.11 15.01 14.76
C TRP A 94 -15.42 16.22 13.88
N LEU A 95 -15.89 15.95 12.65
CA LEU A 95 -16.10 16.94 11.59
C LEU A 95 -14.88 17.83 11.29
N GLY A 96 -13.65 17.37 11.62
CA GLY A 96 -12.43 18.15 11.45
C GLY A 96 -12.20 19.27 12.47
N LEU A 97 -13.15 19.53 13.37
CA LEU A 97 -13.08 20.65 14.34
C LEU A 97 -12.82 20.19 15.78
N ILE A 98 -13.48 19.14 16.27
CA ILE A 98 -13.44 18.80 17.71
C ILE A 98 -12.49 17.63 17.96
N PRO A 99 -11.30 17.83 18.56
CA PRO A 99 -10.40 16.73 18.92
C PRO A 99 -11.02 15.89 20.04
N LEU A 100 -11.35 14.63 19.75
CA LEU A 100 -12.02 13.74 20.69
C LEU A 100 -11.04 12.83 21.43
N PHE A 101 -10.13 12.17 20.70
CA PHE A 101 -9.16 11.25 21.27
C PHE A 101 -7.97 11.06 20.33
N HIS A 102 -6.84 10.64 20.90
CA HIS A 102 -5.67 10.26 20.12
C HIS A 102 -5.91 8.93 19.40
N ARG A 103 -5.63 8.90 18.10
CA ARG A 103 -5.69 7.71 17.27
C ARG A 103 -4.39 7.55 16.51
N ARG A 104 -3.92 6.32 16.38
CA ARG A 104 -2.79 5.98 15.51
C ARG A 104 -3.24 6.01 14.05
N TYR A 105 -2.59 6.82 13.24
CA TYR A 105 -2.73 6.89 11.80
C TYR A 105 -1.49 6.36 11.13
N ARG A 106 -1.67 5.75 9.96
CA ARG A 106 -0.61 5.10 9.20
C ARG A 106 -0.60 5.67 7.79
N TYR A 107 0.58 6.05 7.32
CA TYR A 107 0.74 6.77 6.07
C TYR A 107 1.75 6.07 5.16
N CYS A 108 1.47 6.13 3.85
CA CYS A 108 2.47 5.82 2.85
C CYS A 108 3.46 6.99 2.74
N GLU A 109 4.61 6.75 2.11
CA GLU A 109 5.69 7.73 1.97
C GLU A 109 5.19 9.06 1.37
N THR A 110 4.36 8.99 0.33
CA THR A 110 3.79 10.19 -0.32
C THR A 110 2.93 11.01 0.63
N HIS A 111 2.00 10.39 1.33
CA HIS A 111 1.09 11.11 2.24
C HIS A 111 1.78 11.60 3.50
N TRP A 112 2.80 10.88 3.96
CA TRP A 112 3.65 11.35 5.04
C TRP A 112 4.38 12.63 4.66
N ARG A 113 5.08 12.65 3.51
CA ARG A 113 5.78 13.85 3.02
C ARG A 113 4.85 15.04 2.79
N GLN A 114 3.62 14.80 2.30
CA GLN A 114 2.64 15.87 2.13
C GLN A 114 2.20 16.48 3.47
N ARG A 115 2.19 15.70 4.54
CA ARG A 115 1.79 16.15 5.87
C ARG A 115 2.91 16.84 6.63
N HIS A 116 4.16 16.42 6.40
CA HIS A 116 5.37 16.97 7.01
C HIS A 116 6.35 17.47 5.94
N PRO A 117 5.98 18.52 5.19
CA PRO A 117 6.87 19.09 4.18
C PRO A 117 8.21 19.56 4.77
N GLU A 118 8.25 19.93 6.04
CA GLU A 118 9.44 20.33 6.80
C GLU A 118 10.39 19.17 7.14
N GLN A 119 9.94 17.92 7.03
CA GLN A 119 10.71 16.70 7.31
C GLN A 119 10.91 15.83 6.06
N ALA A 120 10.69 16.38 4.86
CA ALA A 120 10.76 15.62 3.61
C ALA A 120 12.13 14.96 3.35
N ASP A 121 13.20 15.50 3.95
CA ASP A 121 14.59 15.03 3.86
C ASP A 121 14.97 14.00 4.96
N GLN A 122 14.09 13.72 5.92
CA GLN A 122 14.32 12.60 6.82
C GLN A 122 14.13 11.31 6.01
N GLU A 123 15.24 10.67 5.65
CA GLU A 123 15.22 9.29 5.21
C GLU A 123 14.45 8.49 6.28
N PHE A 124 13.43 7.72 5.86
CA PHE A 124 12.72 6.77 6.71
C PHE A 124 13.72 5.67 7.11
N LEU A 125 14.63 6.01 8.04
CA LEU A 125 15.78 5.23 8.48
C LEU A 125 15.41 4.49 9.76
N ALA A 126 15.09 3.21 9.59
CA ALA A 126 15.72 2.10 10.31
C ALA A 126 15.23 0.78 9.70
#